data_AF-X1C1Z6-F1
#
_entry.id   AF-X1C1Z6-F1
#
_cell.length_a   1.000
_cell.length_b   1.000
_cell.length_c   1.000
_cell.angle_alpha   90.00
_cell.angle_beta   90.00
_cell.angle_gamma   90.00
#
_symmetry.space_group_name_H-M   'P 1'
#
loop_
_entity.id
_entity.type
_entity.pdbx_description
1 polymer ?
#
loop_
_entity_poly.entity_id
_entity_poly.type
_entity_poly.pdbx_seq_one_letter_code
_entity_poly.pdbx_strand_id
1 'polypeptide(L)'
;FCFISNLLEKVKGFGLKAYNPFEAEYWNWKVVRKNLTDKGRLFNFAPMDVYEKLPRFVEHLGLPHSIHAHIEGYESHYSKENLLTTLNKVKSLGLKPNPKNDFEIKRSQIFHLAHASSYNIDGDNSELIKFYNENQDFDMDLGFIGFNTINPLVTSDRHLINRLNISSNPYKLFRSSVESEGDSFTTLRKFSKKEKESCVMWANGIDLALNISPWQLQFSVNYPNYADITDLPNIASWLTSNVAREKFIKEMDASALKDNSIVSNNKELTFNDFIILT
;
A
#
# COMPACT_ATOMS: atom_id res chain seq x y z
N PHE A 1 -5.27 22.14 14.27
CA PHE A 1 -4.80 21.08 15.18
C PHE A 1 -5.92 20.55 16.10
N CYS A 2 -6.75 21.40 16.72
CA CYS A 2 -7.79 20.97 17.66
C CYS A 2 -8.84 19.99 17.08
N PHE A 3 -9.27 20.17 15.82
CA PHE A 3 -10.27 19.29 15.20
C PHE A 3 -9.83 17.82 15.15
N ILE A 4 -8.67 17.53 14.54
CA ILE A 4 -8.19 16.15 14.38
C ILE A 4 -7.89 15.50 15.74
N SER A 5 -7.35 16.25 16.71
CA SER A 5 -7.13 15.73 18.07
C SER A 5 -8.45 15.36 18.75
N ASN A 6 -9.47 16.21 18.65
CA ASN A 6 -10.80 15.93 19.21
C ASN A 6 -11.44 14.72 18.52
N LEU A 7 -11.34 14.64 17.19
CA LEU A 7 -11.85 13.51 16.41
C LEU A 7 -11.22 12.20 16.88
N LEU A 8 -9.89 12.14 16.98
CA LEU A 8 -9.16 10.96 17.49
C LEU A 8 -9.66 10.53 18.87
N GLU A 9 -9.85 11.48 19.79
CA GLU A 9 -10.36 11.20 21.14
C GLU A 9 -11.79 10.66 21.14
N LYS A 10 -12.66 11.22 20.29
CA LYS A 10 -14.08 10.85 20.19
C LYS A 10 -14.28 9.46 19.57
N VAL A 11 -13.54 9.16 18.51
CA VAL A 11 -13.64 7.85 17.82
C VAL A 11 -12.71 6.80 18.42
N LYS A 12 -11.94 7.14 19.47
CA LYS A 12 -10.92 6.27 20.08
C LYS A 12 -9.90 5.77 19.05
N GLY A 13 -9.51 6.65 18.12
CA GLY A 13 -8.57 6.34 17.06
C GLY A 13 -7.14 6.22 17.57
N PHE A 14 -6.40 5.23 17.06
CA PHE A 14 -5.00 5.00 17.39
C PHE A 14 -4.03 5.93 16.63
N GLY A 15 -4.38 6.27 15.40
CA GLY A 15 -3.54 7.04 14.49
C GLY A 15 -4.34 7.60 13.32
N LEU A 16 -3.65 8.08 12.30
CA LEU A 16 -4.27 8.69 11.13
C LEU A 16 -4.02 7.84 9.88
N LYS A 17 -5.05 7.68 9.07
CA LYS A 17 -4.98 7.07 7.73
C LYS A 17 -5.25 8.17 6.69
N ALA A 18 -4.35 8.33 5.73
CA ALA A 18 -4.64 9.03 4.48
C ALA A 18 -5.07 7.99 3.45
N TYR A 19 -6.27 8.14 2.89
CA TYR A 19 -6.80 7.20 1.89
C TYR A 19 -7.34 7.98 0.71
N ASN A 20 -6.60 7.98 -0.41
CA ASN A 20 -6.95 8.70 -1.64
C ASN A 20 -7.59 10.10 -1.40
N PRO A 21 -6.88 11.05 -0.73
CA PRO A 21 -7.50 12.31 -0.33
C PRO A 21 -8.21 13.04 -1.47
N PHE A 22 -9.43 13.51 -1.21
CA PHE A 22 -10.29 14.22 -2.17
C PHE A 22 -10.79 13.39 -3.37
N GLU A 23 -10.53 12.09 -3.46
CA GLU A 23 -11.05 11.25 -4.55
C GLU A 23 -12.59 11.25 -4.62
N ALA A 24 -13.25 11.22 -3.46
CA ALA A 24 -14.72 11.30 -3.34
C ALA A 24 -15.30 12.52 -4.06
N GLU A 25 -14.59 13.65 -4.00
CA GLU A 25 -15.02 14.90 -4.58
C GLU A 25 -15.15 14.79 -6.10
N TYR A 26 -14.14 14.24 -6.77
CA TYR A 26 -14.12 14.07 -8.23
C TYR A 26 -15.08 12.97 -8.69
N TRP A 27 -15.21 11.92 -7.89
CA TRP A 27 -16.10 10.79 -8.18
C TRP A 27 -17.57 11.21 -8.31
N ASN A 28 -18.03 12.13 -7.47
CA ASN A 28 -19.38 12.68 -7.55
C ASN A 28 -19.65 13.38 -8.90
N TRP A 29 -18.60 13.80 -9.60
CA TRP A 29 -18.67 14.37 -10.95
C TRP A 29 -18.34 13.36 -12.06
N LYS A 30 -18.22 12.07 -11.73
CA LYS A 30 -17.82 10.99 -12.64
C LYS A 30 -16.45 11.22 -13.29
N VAL A 31 -15.55 11.91 -12.57
CA VAL A 31 -14.18 12.16 -12.99
C VAL A 31 -13.23 11.36 -12.13
N VAL A 32 -12.19 10.83 -12.77
CA VAL A 32 -11.13 10.05 -12.15
C VAL A 32 -9.87 10.93 -12.17
N ARG A 33 -9.44 11.43 -11.01
CA ARG A 33 -8.30 12.36 -10.89
C ARG A 33 -6.99 11.60 -11.09
N LYS A 34 -6.09 12.12 -11.93
CA LYS A 34 -4.83 11.42 -12.23
C LYS A 34 -3.63 11.91 -11.40
N ASN A 35 -3.54 13.21 -11.13
CA ASN A 35 -2.41 13.82 -10.44
C ASN A 35 -2.73 14.18 -8.98
N LEU A 36 -1.70 14.48 -8.20
CA LEU A 36 -1.79 14.80 -6.78
C LEU A 36 -1.74 16.30 -6.47
N THR A 37 -1.44 17.14 -7.47
CA THR A 37 -1.17 18.57 -7.30
C THR A 37 -2.32 19.46 -7.73
N ASP A 38 -3.24 18.96 -8.55
CA ASP A 38 -4.42 19.73 -8.93
C ASP A 38 -5.35 19.87 -7.74
N LYS A 39 -5.89 21.08 -7.61
CA LYS A 39 -6.82 21.41 -6.54
C LYS A 39 -8.22 20.88 -6.87
N GLY A 40 -8.89 20.40 -5.83
CA GLY A 40 -10.30 20.05 -5.87
C GLY A 40 -11.19 21.23 -6.28
N ARG A 41 -12.34 20.90 -6.85
CA ARG A 41 -13.42 21.82 -7.24
C ARG A 41 -14.13 22.45 -6.03
N LEU A 42 -14.29 21.72 -4.93
CA LEU A 42 -15.04 22.17 -3.75
C LEU A 42 -14.15 22.86 -2.72
N PHE A 43 -13.03 22.24 -2.36
CA PHE A 43 -12.25 22.68 -1.19
C PHE A 43 -10.97 23.45 -1.54
N ASN A 44 -10.64 23.62 -2.83
CA ASN A 44 -9.43 24.31 -3.31
C ASN A 44 -8.12 23.78 -2.65
N PHE A 45 -8.13 22.50 -2.26
CA PHE A 45 -6.97 21.75 -1.76
C PHE A 45 -6.59 20.67 -2.75
N ALA A 46 -5.29 20.43 -2.87
CA ALA A 46 -4.75 19.30 -3.59
C ALA A 46 -4.48 18.14 -2.60
N PRO A 47 -4.55 16.88 -3.04
CA PRO A 47 -4.19 15.72 -2.22
C PRO A 47 -2.77 15.80 -1.65
N MET A 48 -1.84 16.40 -2.40
CA MET A 48 -0.49 16.66 -1.90
C MET A 48 -0.51 17.54 -0.63
N ASP A 49 -1.46 18.48 -0.49
CA ASP A 49 -1.60 19.26 0.75
C ASP A 49 -1.86 18.34 1.96
N VAL A 50 -2.57 17.23 1.78
CA VAL A 50 -2.87 16.26 2.84
C VAL A 50 -1.61 15.44 3.16
N TYR A 51 -0.92 14.93 2.14
CA TYR A 51 0.34 14.21 2.33
C TYR A 51 1.45 15.09 2.92
N GLU A 52 1.41 16.41 2.75
CA GLU A 52 2.34 17.33 3.39
C GLU A 52 1.97 17.66 4.85
N LYS A 53 0.67 17.85 5.12
CA LYS A 53 0.21 18.36 6.41
C LYS A 53 0.02 17.26 7.45
N LEU A 54 -0.42 16.06 7.06
CA LEU A 54 -0.67 14.99 8.01
C LEU A 54 0.59 14.47 8.71
N PRO A 55 1.74 14.24 8.03
CA PRO A 55 2.99 13.91 8.73
C PRO A 55 3.37 14.98 9.77
N ARG A 56 3.29 16.27 9.40
CA ARG A 56 3.56 17.38 10.33
C ARG A 56 2.66 17.34 11.55
N PHE A 57 1.38 17.03 11.34
CA PHE A 57 0.40 16.91 12.40
C PHE A 57 0.70 15.73 13.34
N VAL A 58 1.03 14.58 12.77
CA VAL A 58 1.39 13.36 13.50
C VAL A 58 2.58 13.62 14.43
N GLU A 59 3.65 14.25 13.93
CA GLU A 59 4.84 14.56 14.74
C GLU A 59 4.61 15.71 15.74
N HIS A 60 3.72 16.65 15.43
CA HIS A 60 3.35 17.72 16.35
C HIS A 60 2.60 17.18 17.58
N LEU A 61 1.59 16.34 17.35
CA LEU A 61 0.86 15.68 18.43
C LEU A 61 1.70 14.59 19.11
N GLY A 62 2.70 14.05 18.42
CA GLY A 62 3.52 12.95 18.90
C GLY A 62 2.75 11.63 18.97
N LEU A 63 1.96 11.34 17.93
CA LEU A 63 1.16 10.11 17.87
C LEU A 63 2.05 8.85 17.86
N PRO A 64 1.53 7.71 18.37
CA PRO A 64 2.30 6.48 18.50
C PRO A 64 2.65 5.81 17.16
N HIS A 65 1.99 6.19 16.07
CA HIS A 65 2.28 5.73 14.71
C HIS A 65 2.37 6.91 13.75
N SER A 66 3.13 6.74 12.66
CA SER A 66 3.22 7.71 11.56
C SER A 66 1.88 7.86 10.84
N ILE A 67 1.81 8.74 9.84
CA ILE A 67 0.69 8.70 8.89
C ILE A 67 0.73 7.36 8.15
N HIS A 68 -0.41 6.67 8.09
CA HIS A 68 -0.57 5.47 7.29
C HIS A 68 -1.23 5.86 5.96
N ALA A 69 -0.51 5.76 4.85
CA ALA A 69 -0.91 6.32 3.57
C ALA A 69 -1.26 5.25 2.52
N HIS A 70 -2.48 5.30 2.00
CA HIS A 70 -2.90 4.65 0.77
C HIS A 70 -2.95 5.73 -0.32
N ILE A 71 -2.00 5.66 -1.27
CA ILE A 71 -1.77 6.69 -2.28
C ILE A 71 -2.57 6.39 -3.56
N GLU A 72 -3.03 7.45 -4.20
CA GLU A 72 -3.91 7.39 -5.36
C GLU A 72 -3.32 6.61 -6.52
N GLY A 73 -4.17 5.75 -7.08
CA GLY A 73 -3.84 4.97 -8.26
C GLY A 73 -3.10 3.70 -7.96
N TYR A 74 -3.06 3.25 -6.70
CA TYR A 74 -2.75 1.88 -6.34
C TYR A 74 -3.32 0.87 -7.37
N GLU A 75 -2.56 -0.18 -7.69
CA GLU A 75 -2.87 -1.16 -8.73
C GLU A 75 -2.92 -0.57 -10.17
N SER A 76 -2.53 0.68 -10.47
CA SER A 76 -2.72 1.33 -11.80
C SER A 76 -1.44 1.83 -12.47
N HIS A 77 -1.51 2.27 -13.73
CA HIS A 77 -0.32 2.81 -14.41
C HIS A 77 0.20 4.14 -13.83
N TYR A 78 -0.57 4.85 -13.01
CA TYR A 78 -0.17 6.11 -12.38
C TYR A 78 0.30 5.94 -10.93
N SER A 79 0.21 4.74 -10.33
CA SER A 79 0.64 4.56 -8.92
C SER A 79 2.13 4.82 -8.73
N LYS A 80 3.00 4.36 -9.62
CA LYS A 80 4.46 4.51 -9.46
C LYS A 80 4.86 5.98 -9.43
N GLU A 81 4.37 6.78 -10.37
CA GLU A 81 4.63 8.22 -10.42
C GLU A 81 4.07 8.94 -9.19
N ASN A 82 2.81 8.66 -8.82
CA ASN A 82 2.16 9.26 -7.65
C ASN A 82 2.86 8.89 -6.34
N LEU A 83 3.30 7.63 -6.21
CA LEU A 83 4.05 7.13 -5.07
C LEU A 83 5.37 7.91 -4.92
N LEU A 84 6.19 7.92 -5.96
CA LEU A 84 7.51 8.57 -5.92
C LEU A 84 7.38 10.07 -5.69
N THR A 85 6.40 10.72 -6.31
CA THR A 85 6.11 12.14 -6.08
C THR A 85 5.77 12.41 -4.62
N THR A 86 4.92 11.57 -4.02
CA THR A 86 4.53 11.70 -2.60
C THR A 86 5.71 11.46 -1.67
N LEU A 87 6.46 10.39 -1.87
CA LEU A 87 7.61 10.03 -1.05
C LEU A 87 8.68 11.13 -1.07
N ASN A 88 9.04 11.61 -2.26
CA ASN A 88 10.00 12.71 -2.42
C ASN A 88 9.50 14.01 -1.77
N LYS A 89 8.21 14.29 -1.88
CA LYS A 89 7.63 15.48 -1.26
C LYS A 89 7.64 15.38 0.26
N VAL A 90 7.23 14.25 0.86
CA VAL A 90 7.26 14.04 2.31
C VAL A 90 8.70 14.08 2.83
N LYS A 91 9.65 13.45 2.14
CA LYS A 91 11.08 13.51 2.46
C LYS A 91 11.60 14.94 2.50
N SER A 92 11.20 15.77 1.52
CA SER A 92 11.62 17.18 1.45
C SER A 92 11.17 18.05 2.63
N LEU A 93 10.20 17.59 3.43
CA LEU A 93 9.75 18.30 4.62
C LEU A 93 10.77 18.27 5.76
N GLY A 94 11.74 17.36 5.72
CA GLY A 94 12.82 17.24 6.71
C GLY A 94 12.33 16.96 8.13
N LEU A 95 11.20 16.24 8.26
CA LEU A 95 10.62 15.93 9.56
C LEU A 95 11.49 14.94 10.34
N LYS A 96 11.28 14.91 11.65
CA LYS A 96 11.89 13.93 12.54
C LYS A 96 10.79 13.26 13.37
N PRO A 97 10.89 11.94 13.61
CA PRO A 97 9.96 11.24 14.49
C PRO A 97 9.97 11.87 15.88
N ASN A 98 8.78 12.11 16.44
CA ASN A 98 8.57 12.70 17.75
C ASN A 98 7.42 12.03 18.53
N PRO A 99 7.40 10.69 18.66
CA PRO A 99 6.36 10.00 19.43
C PRO A 99 6.43 10.40 20.92
N LYS A 100 5.30 10.87 21.48
CA LYS A 100 5.13 11.27 22.89
C LYS A 100 4.37 10.21 23.67
N ASN A 101 4.83 8.97 23.59
CA ASN A 101 4.34 7.84 24.38
C ASN A 101 5.39 7.43 25.42
N ASP A 102 5.07 6.48 26.30
CA ASP A 102 5.99 6.00 27.34
C ASP A 102 6.72 4.70 26.97
N PHE A 103 6.63 4.26 25.71
CA PHE A 103 7.32 3.03 25.26
C PHE A 103 8.84 3.20 25.29
N GLU A 104 9.56 2.16 25.72
CA GLU A 104 11.03 2.14 25.73
C GLU A 104 11.60 2.28 24.32
N ILE A 105 11.01 1.57 23.36
CA ILE A 105 11.36 1.66 21.94
C ILE A 105 10.44 2.68 21.28
N LYS A 106 11.03 3.77 20.79
CA LYS A 106 10.34 4.78 20.00
C LYS A 106 10.30 4.37 18.53
N ARG A 107 9.19 4.71 17.87
CA ARG A 107 9.02 4.55 16.43
C ARG A 107 10.04 5.42 15.67
N SER A 108 10.59 4.92 14.56
CA SER A 108 11.55 5.63 13.70
C SER A 108 10.91 6.23 12.44
N GLN A 109 9.71 5.80 12.09
CA GLN A 109 9.02 6.16 10.86
C GLN A 109 8.29 7.51 10.99
N ILE A 110 8.32 8.34 9.96
CA ILE A 110 7.46 9.55 9.79
C ILE A 110 6.33 9.33 8.78
N PHE A 111 6.43 8.26 7.98
CA PHE A 111 5.48 7.92 6.92
C PHE A 111 5.46 6.40 6.73
N HIS A 112 4.26 5.83 6.71
CA HIS A 112 4.02 4.42 6.47
C HIS A 112 3.23 4.23 5.18
N LEU A 113 3.81 3.54 4.20
CA LEU A 113 3.14 3.22 2.93
C LEU A 113 2.29 1.95 3.06
N ALA A 114 1.02 2.05 2.72
CA ALA A 114 0.12 0.91 2.70
C ALA A 114 0.28 0.09 1.41
N HIS A 115 0.41 -1.22 1.54
CA HIS A 115 0.26 -2.19 0.45
C HIS A 115 1.25 -2.02 -0.71
N ALA A 116 2.54 -1.99 -0.41
CA ALA A 116 3.61 -1.60 -1.33
C ALA A 116 3.72 -2.42 -2.63
N SER A 117 3.30 -3.70 -2.63
CA SER A 117 3.36 -4.64 -3.78
C SER A 117 2.67 -4.17 -5.07
N SER A 118 1.94 -3.08 -5.00
CA SER A 118 0.91 -2.68 -5.95
C SER A 118 1.21 -1.44 -6.77
N TYR A 119 2.24 -0.68 -6.36
CA TYR A 119 2.45 0.64 -6.91
C TYR A 119 3.26 0.54 -8.21
N ASN A 120 4.18 -0.41 -8.27
CA ASN A 120 5.05 -0.62 -9.43
C ASN A 120 4.48 -1.74 -10.31
N ILE A 121 3.35 -1.46 -10.97
CA ILE A 121 2.71 -2.47 -11.83
C ILE A 121 3.51 -2.79 -13.12
N ASP A 122 4.58 -2.05 -13.37
CA ASP A 122 5.60 -2.38 -14.38
C ASP A 122 6.56 -3.49 -13.92
N GLY A 123 6.52 -3.85 -12.63
CA GLY A 123 7.34 -4.89 -12.02
C GLY A 123 8.76 -4.45 -11.66
N ASP A 124 9.05 -3.15 -11.72
CA ASP A 124 10.35 -2.60 -11.39
C ASP A 124 10.30 -1.80 -10.08
N ASN A 125 10.84 -2.40 -9.01
CA ASN A 125 10.95 -1.79 -7.69
C ASN A 125 12.28 -1.08 -7.44
N SER A 126 13.18 -0.97 -8.41
CA SER A 126 14.54 -0.47 -8.20
C SER A 126 14.58 0.92 -7.53
N GLU A 127 13.76 1.86 -8.01
CA GLU A 127 13.65 3.21 -7.43
C GLU A 127 13.06 3.19 -6.02
N LEU A 128 12.05 2.34 -5.77
CA LEU A 128 11.40 2.24 -4.46
C LEU A 128 12.34 1.60 -3.44
N ILE A 129 13.02 0.52 -3.79
CA ILE A 129 14.03 -0.14 -2.98
C ILE A 129 15.15 0.84 -2.61
N LYS A 130 15.66 1.57 -3.61
CA LYS A 130 16.68 2.60 -3.38
C LYS A 130 16.19 3.67 -2.40
N PHE A 131 14.97 4.17 -2.59
CA PHE A 131 14.39 5.17 -1.70
C PHE A 131 14.35 4.66 -0.26
N TYR A 132 13.79 3.47 0.00
CA TYR A 132 13.65 3.00 1.38
C TYR A 132 15.00 2.67 2.04
N ASN A 133 15.94 2.07 1.31
CA ASN A 133 17.27 1.81 1.83
C ASN A 133 18.02 3.10 2.21
N GLU A 134 17.78 4.20 1.50
CA GLU A 134 18.37 5.52 1.80
C GLU A 134 17.60 6.32 2.87
N ASN A 135 16.39 5.90 3.28
CA ASN A 135 15.48 6.69 4.14
C ASN A 135 14.85 5.80 5.22
N GLN A 136 15.58 5.58 6.32
CA GLN A 136 15.20 4.71 7.44
C GLN A 136 14.03 5.22 8.29
N ASP A 137 13.57 6.44 8.04
CA ASP A 137 12.38 7.06 8.62
C ASP A 137 11.11 6.83 7.79
N PHE A 138 11.17 5.94 6.79
CA PHE A 138 10.02 5.47 6.03
C PHE A 138 9.90 3.95 6.19
N ASP A 139 8.67 3.47 6.40
CA ASP A 139 8.34 2.05 6.43
C ASP A 139 7.11 1.73 5.55
N MET A 140 6.84 0.45 5.32
CA MET A 140 5.73 0.01 4.48
C MET A 140 5.18 -1.35 4.90
N ASP A 141 3.87 -1.55 4.78
CA ASP A 141 3.30 -2.88 4.73
C ASP A 141 3.30 -3.42 3.29
N LEU A 142 3.65 -4.70 3.12
CA LEU A 142 3.96 -5.25 1.79
C LEU A 142 2.72 -5.53 0.94
N GLY A 143 1.63 -6.02 1.53
CA GLY A 143 0.42 -6.41 0.80
C GLY A 143 0.67 -7.60 -0.12
N PHE A 144 1.15 -8.73 0.42
CA PHE A 144 1.32 -9.97 -0.34
C PHE A 144 0.00 -10.46 -0.91
N ILE A 145 0.05 -10.93 -2.16
CA ILE A 145 -1.12 -11.51 -2.81
C ILE A 145 -1.13 -13.04 -2.72
N GLY A 146 -2.32 -13.58 -2.49
CA GLY A 146 -2.63 -14.99 -2.62
C GLY A 146 -3.39 -15.25 -3.92
N PHE A 147 -3.22 -16.45 -4.47
CA PHE A 147 -3.97 -16.91 -5.63
C PHE A 147 -5.17 -17.77 -5.19
N ASN A 148 -5.93 -17.26 -4.23
CA ASN A 148 -7.14 -17.92 -3.72
C ASN A 148 -8.22 -17.99 -4.80
N THR A 149 -9.14 -18.96 -4.67
CA THR A 149 -10.25 -19.16 -5.61
C THR A 149 -11.11 -17.89 -5.77
N ILE A 150 -11.24 -17.11 -4.70
CA ILE A 150 -11.96 -15.84 -4.67
C ILE A 150 -11.44 -14.99 -3.51
N ASN A 151 -11.26 -13.70 -3.74
CA ASN A 151 -10.87 -12.72 -2.73
C ASN A 151 -11.99 -11.71 -2.53
N PRO A 152 -12.50 -11.53 -1.30
CA PRO A 152 -13.31 -10.37 -0.97
C PRO A 152 -12.51 -9.09 -1.17
N LEU A 153 -13.15 -8.07 -1.71
CA LEU A 153 -12.58 -6.73 -1.82
C LEU A 153 -13.43 -5.78 -0.99
N VAL A 154 -12.84 -5.16 0.01
CA VAL A 154 -13.40 -4.06 0.82
C VAL A 154 -12.46 -2.87 0.69
N THR A 155 -12.95 -1.79 0.12
CA THR A 155 -12.12 -0.64 -0.26
C THR A 155 -12.91 0.66 -0.25
N SER A 156 -12.22 1.79 -0.10
CA SER A 156 -12.75 3.13 -0.37
C SER A 156 -12.20 3.71 -1.67
N ASP A 157 -11.44 2.91 -2.44
CA ASP A 157 -10.73 3.30 -3.65
C ASP A 157 -11.67 3.26 -4.86
N ARG A 158 -12.00 4.43 -5.39
CA ARG A 158 -12.96 4.58 -6.49
C ARG A 158 -12.29 4.35 -7.84
N HIS A 159 -10.99 4.60 -7.97
CA HIS A 159 -10.18 4.22 -9.12
C HIS A 159 -10.24 2.70 -9.37
N LEU A 160 -9.98 1.92 -8.33
CA LEU A 160 -10.03 0.46 -8.37
C LEU A 160 -11.43 -0.01 -8.75
N ILE A 161 -12.46 0.52 -8.10
CA ILE A 161 -13.85 0.16 -8.37
C ILE A 161 -14.28 0.54 -9.78
N ASN A 162 -13.88 1.70 -10.28
CA ASN A 162 -14.17 2.11 -11.66
C ASN A 162 -13.55 1.14 -12.66
N ARG A 163 -12.30 0.72 -12.43
CA ARG A 163 -11.63 -0.27 -13.28
C ARG A 163 -12.33 -1.61 -13.27
N LEU A 164 -12.71 -2.12 -12.09
CA LEU A 164 -13.42 -3.40 -11.96
C LEU A 164 -14.78 -3.39 -12.66
N ASN A 165 -15.46 -2.23 -12.68
CA ASN A 165 -16.69 -2.07 -13.46
C ASN A 165 -16.41 -2.11 -14.97
N ILE A 166 -15.33 -1.46 -15.44
CA ILE A 166 -14.93 -1.46 -16.86
C ILE A 166 -14.50 -2.86 -17.31
N SER A 167 -13.77 -3.59 -16.47
CA SER A 167 -13.30 -4.95 -16.76
C SER A 167 -14.39 -6.02 -16.68
N SER A 168 -15.66 -5.62 -16.57
CA SER A 168 -16.83 -6.51 -16.50
C SER A 168 -16.70 -7.57 -15.40
N ASN A 169 -16.26 -7.16 -14.20
CA ASN A 169 -16.21 -8.05 -13.05
C ASN A 169 -17.60 -8.71 -12.83
N PRO A 170 -17.72 -10.05 -12.86
CA PRO A 170 -19.02 -10.73 -12.81
C PRO A 170 -19.68 -10.65 -11.43
N TYR A 171 -18.95 -10.20 -10.41
CA TYR A 171 -19.42 -10.13 -9.03
C TYR A 171 -20.18 -8.84 -8.75
N LYS A 172 -21.23 -8.95 -7.93
CA LYS A 172 -22.02 -7.80 -7.49
C LYS A 172 -21.15 -6.84 -6.69
N LEU A 173 -21.42 -5.55 -6.84
CA LEU A 173 -20.75 -4.47 -6.13
C LEU A 173 -21.74 -3.76 -5.19
N PHE A 174 -21.49 -3.91 -3.89
CA PHE A 174 -22.17 -3.19 -2.83
C PHE A 174 -21.46 -1.86 -2.57
N ARG A 175 -22.25 -0.82 -2.35
CA ARG A 175 -21.76 0.54 -2.12
C ARG A 175 -22.47 1.11 -0.89
N SER A 176 -21.72 1.75 -0.02
CA SER A 176 -22.24 2.50 1.11
C SER A 176 -21.51 3.83 1.22
N SER A 177 -22.21 4.87 1.65
CA SER A 177 -21.65 6.20 1.86
C SER A 177 -22.03 6.66 3.25
N VAL A 178 -21.06 7.20 3.97
CA VAL A 178 -21.25 7.83 5.28
C VAL A 178 -20.92 9.31 5.11
N GLU A 179 -21.93 10.15 5.38
CA GLU A 179 -21.82 11.60 5.23
C GLU A 179 -20.59 12.13 5.98
N SER A 180 -19.75 12.88 5.27
CA SER A 180 -18.52 13.50 5.80
C SER A 180 -17.40 12.54 6.26
N GLU A 181 -17.58 11.22 6.18
CA GLU A 181 -16.57 10.22 6.60
C GLU A 181 -15.97 9.48 5.40
N GLY A 182 -16.78 9.12 4.40
CA GLY A 182 -16.31 8.48 3.18
C GLY A 182 -17.25 7.42 2.63
N ASP A 183 -16.81 6.74 1.57
CA ASP A 183 -17.55 5.64 0.96
C ASP A 183 -16.83 4.32 1.22
N SER A 184 -17.60 3.24 1.25
CA SER A 184 -17.10 1.87 1.23
C SER A 184 -17.71 1.10 0.07
N PHE A 185 -16.87 0.29 -0.55
CA PHE A 185 -17.20 -0.57 -1.66
C PHE A 185 -16.87 -2.00 -1.28
N THR A 186 -17.79 -2.92 -1.55
CA THR A 186 -17.57 -4.35 -1.32
C THR A 186 -17.95 -5.15 -2.54
N THR A 187 -17.02 -5.99 -3.00
CA THR A 187 -17.26 -6.94 -4.09
C THR A 187 -16.35 -8.15 -3.92
N LEU A 188 -16.31 -9.03 -4.91
CA LEU A 188 -15.38 -10.14 -4.99
C LEU A 188 -14.50 -9.97 -6.23
N ARG A 189 -13.30 -10.55 -6.20
CA ARG A 189 -12.38 -10.60 -7.34
C ARG A 189 -11.55 -11.88 -7.29
N LYS A 190 -10.70 -12.09 -8.30
CA LYS A 190 -9.72 -13.17 -8.34
C LYS A 190 -8.38 -12.63 -8.81
N PHE A 191 -7.31 -13.08 -8.19
CA PHE A 191 -5.97 -13.01 -8.79
C PHE A 191 -5.72 -14.27 -9.59
N SER A 192 -5.08 -14.12 -10.75
CA SER A 192 -4.87 -15.22 -11.69
C SER A 192 -3.40 -15.35 -12.03
N LYS A 193 -2.85 -16.57 -11.92
CA LYS A 193 -1.47 -16.88 -12.34
C LYS A 193 -1.26 -16.71 -13.86
N LYS A 194 -2.34 -16.51 -14.61
CA LYS A 194 -2.33 -16.23 -16.05
C LYS A 194 -2.41 -14.75 -16.39
N GLU A 195 -2.69 -13.90 -15.41
CA GLU A 195 -2.79 -12.45 -15.58
C GLU A 195 -1.47 -11.81 -15.17
N LYS A 196 -0.90 -11.00 -16.06
CA LYS A 196 0.42 -10.40 -15.84
C LYS A 196 0.43 -9.51 -14.60
N GLU A 197 -0.60 -8.69 -14.43
CA GLU A 197 -0.75 -7.76 -13.31
C GLU A 197 -0.76 -8.49 -11.97
N SER A 198 -1.53 -9.59 -11.88
CA SER A 198 -1.52 -10.48 -10.70
C SER A 198 -0.12 -11.03 -10.43
N CYS A 199 0.56 -11.60 -11.43
CA CYS A 199 1.90 -12.15 -11.24
C CYS A 199 2.93 -11.08 -10.82
N VAL A 200 2.85 -9.88 -11.41
CA VAL A 200 3.74 -8.75 -11.08
C VAL A 200 3.53 -8.28 -9.64
N MET A 201 2.28 -8.15 -9.19
CA MET A 201 2.00 -7.77 -7.78
C MET A 201 2.56 -8.81 -6.80
N TRP A 202 2.45 -10.10 -7.12
CA TRP A 202 3.08 -11.16 -6.34
C TRP A 202 4.60 -11.00 -6.28
N ALA A 203 5.23 -10.80 -7.45
CA ALA A 203 6.67 -10.62 -7.55
C ALA A 203 7.15 -9.39 -6.77
N ASN A 204 6.41 -8.28 -6.83
CA ASN A 204 6.75 -7.04 -6.14
C ASN A 204 6.82 -7.20 -4.62
N GLY A 205 5.82 -7.85 -4.02
CA GLY A 205 5.83 -8.06 -2.57
C GLY A 205 7.07 -8.82 -2.10
N ILE A 206 7.48 -9.83 -2.86
CA ILE A 206 8.67 -10.64 -2.55
C ILE A 206 9.96 -9.86 -2.84
N ASP A 207 10.03 -9.17 -3.98
CA ASP A 207 11.21 -8.40 -4.37
C ASP A 207 11.52 -7.28 -3.36
N LEU A 208 10.49 -6.59 -2.87
CA LEU A 208 10.62 -5.63 -1.77
C LEU A 208 11.12 -6.29 -0.48
N ALA A 209 10.51 -7.43 -0.09
CA ALA A 209 10.90 -8.16 1.11
C ALA A 209 12.36 -8.63 1.10
N LEU A 210 12.88 -9.05 -0.06
CA LEU A 210 14.24 -9.57 -0.20
C LEU A 210 15.32 -8.48 -0.32
N ASN A 211 14.93 -7.23 -0.56
CA ASN A 211 15.88 -6.16 -0.90
C ASN A 211 15.81 -4.91 -0.01
N ILE A 212 14.86 -4.86 0.93
CA ILE A 212 14.76 -3.80 1.94
C ILE A 212 14.97 -4.41 3.33
N SER A 213 15.54 -3.63 4.25
CA SER A 213 15.72 -4.05 5.66
C SER A 213 14.38 -4.50 6.26
N PRO A 214 14.31 -5.66 6.93
CA PRO A 214 13.06 -6.15 7.52
C PRO A 214 12.48 -5.19 8.58
N TRP A 215 13.32 -4.33 9.19
CA TRP A 215 12.88 -3.31 10.15
C TRP A 215 12.08 -2.15 9.54
N GLN A 216 12.07 -2.02 8.20
CA GLN A 216 11.26 -1.03 7.47
C GLN A 216 10.03 -1.66 6.82
N LEU A 217 9.80 -2.95 7.04
CA LEU A 217 8.76 -3.71 6.38
C LEU A 217 7.83 -4.34 7.40
N GLN A 218 6.56 -4.45 7.03
CA GLN A 218 5.57 -5.19 7.78
C GLN A 218 4.88 -6.21 6.89
N PHE A 219 4.76 -7.44 7.39
CA PHE A 219 3.98 -8.48 6.75
C PHE A 219 2.52 -8.05 6.71
N SER A 220 1.94 -8.02 5.52
CA SER A 220 0.50 -7.83 5.37
C SER A 220 0.02 -8.55 4.11
N VAL A 221 -1.26 -8.93 4.12
CA VAL A 221 -1.98 -9.46 2.95
C VAL A 221 -3.19 -8.58 2.60
N ASN A 222 -3.21 -7.36 3.17
CA ASN A 222 -4.37 -6.45 3.14
C ASN A 222 -5.68 -7.22 3.40
N TYR A 223 -5.72 -8.10 4.40
CA TYR A 223 -6.82 -9.05 4.57
C TYR A 223 -8.18 -8.32 4.59
N PRO A 224 -9.19 -8.79 3.83
CA PRO A 224 -9.20 -9.98 2.95
C PRO A 224 -8.87 -9.69 1.46
N ASN A 225 -8.38 -8.49 1.14
CA ASN A 225 -8.29 -7.95 -0.22
C ASN A 225 -7.26 -8.61 -1.13
N TYR A 226 -6.11 -9.07 -0.61
CA TYR A 226 -5.08 -9.72 -1.43
C TYR A 226 -4.91 -11.21 -1.18
N ALA A 227 -5.02 -11.64 0.08
CA ALA A 227 -4.92 -13.04 0.45
C ALA A 227 -5.72 -13.31 1.73
N ASP A 228 -5.90 -14.59 2.04
CA ASP A 228 -6.40 -15.03 3.34
C ASP A 228 -5.24 -15.09 4.35
N ILE A 229 -5.52 -14.91 5.64
CA ILE A 229 -4.49 -15.02 6.70
C ILE A 229 -3.88 -16.43 6.71
N THR A 230 -4.64 -17.44 6.29
CA THR A 230 -4.17 -18.82 6.17
C THR A 230 -3.13 -19.04 5.05
N ASP A 231 -2.89 -18.05 4.18
CA ASP A 231 -1.84 -18.11 3.15
C ASP A 231 -0.44 -17.81 3.69
N LEU A 232 -0.31 -17.37 4.95
CA LEU A 232 0.97 -17.03 5.58
C LEU A 232 2.04 -18.12 5.41
N PRO A 233 1.78 -19.43 5.59
CA PRO A 233 2.79 -20.47 5.39
C PRO A 233 3.32 -20.55 3.94
N ASN A 234 2.45 -20.31 2.95
CA ASN A 234 2.86 -20.27 1.54
C ASN A 234 3.75 -19.05 1.27
N ILE A 235 3.36 -17.88 1.78
CA ILE A 235 4.13 -16.65 1.62
C ILE A 235 5.48 -16.77 2.33
N ALA A 236 5.51 -17.29 3.54
CA ALA A 236 6.74 -17.58 4.27
C ALA A 236 7.67 -18.49 3.45
N SER A 237 7.13 -19.55 2.85
CA SER A 237 7.89 -20.46 1.98
C SER A 237 8.51 -19.75 0.78
N TRP A 238 7.80 -18.79 0.17
CA TRP A 238 8.36 -17.97 -0.92
C TRP A 238 9.49 -17.06 -0.43
N LEU A 239 9.38 -16.48 0.76
CA LEU A 239 10.40 -15.59 1.31
C LEU A 239 11.66 -16.34 1.74
N THR A 240 11.53 -17.54 2.31
CA THR A 240 12.64 -18.29 2.90
C THR A 240 13.17 -19.43 2.02
N SER A 241 12.61 -19.65 0.82
CA SER A 241 13.09 -20.69 -0.10
C SER A 241 12.98 -20.28 -1.57
N ASN A 242 14.13 -20.08 -2.21
CA ASN A 242 14.26 -19.84 -3.63
C ASN A 242 13.72 -21.02 -4.44
N VAL A 243 13.98 -22.26 -4.01
CA VAL A 243 13.45 -23.47 -4.66
C VAL A 243 11.91 -23.46 -4.67
N ALA A 244 11.28 -23.05 -3.56
CA ALA A 244 9.83 -22.91 -3.50
C ALA A 244 9.32 -21.79 -4.42
N ARG A 245 10.01 -20.64 -4.49
CA ARG A 245 9.67 -19.57 -5.45
C ARG A 245 9.80 -20.01 -6.89
N GLU A 246 10.91 -20.62 -7.29
CA GLU A 246 11.13 -21.10 -8.65
C GLU A 246 10.05 -22.10 -9.07
N LYS A 247 9.67 -23.00 -8.16
CA LYS A 247 8.56 -23.94 -8.41
C LYS A 247 7.25 -23.18 -8.63
N PHE A 248 6.96 -22.17 -7.82
CA PHE A 248 5.73 -21.39 -7.94
C PHE A 248 5.69 -20.53 -9.21
N ILE A 249 6.82 -19.92 -9.60
CA ILE A 249 6.96 -19.14 -10.83
C ILE A 249 6.65 -20.01 -12.06
N LYS A 250 7.02 -21.29 -12.05
CA LYS A 250 6.69 -22.25 -13.14
C LYS A 250 5.19 -22.50 -13.32
N GLU A 251 4.36 -22.17 -12.32
CA GLU A 251 2.91 -22.26 -12.40
C GLU A 251 2.27 -21.00 -13.01
N MET A 252 3.05 -19.92 -13.17
CA MET A 252 2.62 -18.66 -13.77
C MET A 252 2.81 -18.66 -15.29
N ASP A 253 2.13 -17.73 -15.96
CA ASP A 253 2.41 -17.44 -17.37
C ASP A 253 3.88 -17.03 -17.55
N ALA A 254 4.60 -17.74 -18.43
CA ALA A 254 6.03 -17.54 -18.65
C ALA A 254 6.37 -16.13 -19.15
N SER A 255 5.43 -15.43 -19.80
CA SER A 255 5.61 -14.06 -20.26
C SER A 255 5.38 -13.02 -19.17
N ALA A 256 4.68 -13.37 -18.08
CA ALA A 256 4.28 -12.41 -17.05
C ALA A 256 5.48 -11.84 -16.29
N LEU A 257 6.46 -12.69 -15.98
CA LEU A 257 7.63 -12.34 -15.16
C LEU A 257 8.96 -12.44 -15.92
N LYS A 258 8.95 -12.64 -17.24
CA LYS A 258 10.14 -12.93 -18.04
C LYS A 258 11.33 -11.98 -17.78
N ASP A 259 11.04 -10.68 -17.67
CA ASP A 259 12.05 -9.63 -17.49
C ASP A 259 12.08 -9.10 -16.04
N ASN A 260 11.35 -9.74 -15.12
CA ASN A 260 11.30 -9.32 -13.73
C ASN A 260 12.53 -9.81 -12.96
N SER A 261 13.08 -8.94 -12.09
CA SER A 261 14.26 -9.23 -11.26
C SER A 261 14.08 -10.48 -10.38
N ILE A 262 12.85 -10.82 -10.00
CA ILE A 262 12.57 -11.95 -9.11
C ILE A 262 13.00 -13.30 -9.70
N VAL A 263 13.02 -13.43 -11.04
CA VAL A 263 13.35 -14.69 -11.72
C VAL A 263 14.83 -15.06 -11.53
N SER A 264 15.72 -14.07 -11.37
CA SER A 264 17.14 -14.28 -11.15
C SER A 264 17.59 -14.00 -9.70
N ASN A 265 16.65 -13.64 -8.82
CA ASN A 265 16.93 -13.31 -7.43
C ASN A 265 16.93 -14.56 -6.53
N ASN A 266 18.13 -15.03 -6.20
CA ASN A 266 18.33 -16.21 -5.36
C ASN A 266 18.39 -15.90 -3.85
N LYS A 267 18.13 -14.66 -3.42
CA LYS A 267 18.13 -14.30 -2.00
C LYS A 267 17.03 -15.03 -1.24
N GLU A 268 17.29 -15.37 0.01
CA GLU A 268 16.31 -15.95 0.93
C GLU A 268 16.36 -15.18 2.23
N LEU A 269 15.19 -14.92 2.82
CA LEU A 269 15.13 -14.41 4.18
C LEU A 269 15.57 -15.51 5.15
N THR A 270 16.36 -15.14 6.15
CA THR A 270 16.56 -16.02 7.30
C THR A 270 15.26 -16.09 8.10
N PHE A 271 15.13 -17.12 8.94
CA PHE A 271 14.00 -17.20 9.87
C PHE A 271 13.92 -15.99 10.80
N ASN A 272 15.07 -15.41 11.17
CA ASN A 272 15.13 -14.19 11.97
C ASN A 272 14.60 -12.97 11.21
N ASP A 273 14.96 -12.81 9.94
CA ASP A 273 14.43 -11.72 9.10
C ASP A 273 12.91 -11.84 8.94
N PHE A 274 12.43 -13.08 8.78
CA PHE A 274 10.99 -13.35 8.71
C PHE A 274 10.28 -13.00 10.03
N ILE A 275 10.86 -13.31 11.19
CA ILE A 275 10.32 -12.90 12.49
C ILE A 275 10.27 -11.38 12.62
N ILE A 276 11.31 -10.65 12.19
CA ILE A 276 11.32 -9.18 12.27
C ILE A 276 10.22 -8.59 11.37
N LEU A 277 9.99 -9.19 10.21
CA LEU A 277 8.96 -8.77 9.25
C LEU A 277 7.52 -8.97 9.77
N THR A 278 7.27 -9.97 10.63
CA THR A 278 5.94 -10.37 11.11
C THR A 278 5.61 -9.83 12.50
#